data_AF-W2T8R3-F1
#
_entry.id   AF-W2T8R3-F1
#
_cell.length_a   1.000
_cell.length_b   1.000
_cell.length_c   1.000
_cell.angle_alpha   90.00
_cell.angle_beta   90.00
_cell.angle_gamma   90.00
#
_symmetry.space_group_name_H-M   'P 1'
#
loop_
_entity.id
_entity.type
_entity.pdbx_description
1 polymer ?
#
loop_
_entity_poly.entity_id
_entity_poly.type
_entity_poly.pdbx_seq_one_letter_code
_entity_poly.pdbx_strand_id
1 'polypeptide(L)' 'MKGILICALLSICALSVSAKLQNVTVKGVAVCQKRRLANQRVQLYDRDTLDPNDLLAEVHTNKEGEFELYGEEDEDRIQ' A
#
# COMPACT_ATOMS: atom_id res chain seq x y z
N MET A 1 -3.16 24.55 -37.72
CA MET A 1 -4.16 23.67 -37.07
C MET A 1 -3.56 22.37 -36.56
N LYS A 2 -2.88 21.56 -37.38
CA LYS A 2 -2.28 20.27 -36.94
C LYS A 2 -1.20 20.41 -35.86
N GLY A 3 -0.33 21.41 -35.95
CA GLY A 3 0.71 21.67 -34.93
C GLY A 3 0.13 22.07 -33.56
N ILE A 4 -1.00 22.78 -33.54
CA ILE A 4 -1.69 23.17 -32.31
C ILE A 4 -2.29 21.94 -31.62
N LEU A 5 -2.88 21.01 -32.40
CA LEU A 5 -3.38 19.73 -31.91
C LEU A 5 -2.26 18.86 -31.32
N ILE A 6 -1.10 18.82 -31.97
CA ILE A 6 0.07 18.06 -31.47
C ILE A 6 0.62 18.68 -30.18
N CYS A 7 0.75 20.00 -30.11
CA CYS A 7 1.17 20.68 -28.89
C CYS A 7 0.16 20.51 -27.75
N ALA A 8 -1.14 20.54 -28.04
CA ALA A 8 -2.19 20.31 -27.06
C ALA A 8 -2.15 18.87 -26.51
N LEU A 9 -1.95 17.86 -27.37
CA LEU A 9 -1.79 16.46 -26.96
C LEU A 9 -0.55 16.24 -26.09
N LEU A 10 0.59 16.83 -26.46
CA LEU A 10 1.82 16.79 -25.65
C LEU A 10 1.65 17.48 -24.29
N SER A 11 0.94 18.62 -24.25
CA SER A 11 0.66 19.34 -23.01
C SER A 11 -0.27 18.57 -22.08
N ILE A 12 -1.21 17.79 -22.63
CA ILE A 12 -2.10 16.90 -21.84
C ILE A 12 -1.33 15.71 -21.27
N CYS A 13 -0.37 15.14 -22.00
CA CYS A 13 0.53 14.10 -21.48
C CYS A 13 1.47 14.61 -20.39
N ALA A 14 1.79 15.91 -20.38
CA ALA A 14 2.63 16.55 -19.37
C ALA A 14 1.87 16.94 -18.08
N LEU A 15 0.53 16.81 -18.05
CA LEU A 15 -0.25 16.83 -16.81
C LEU A 15 -0.09 15.46 -16.15
N SER A 16 1.09 15.29 -15.57
CA SER A 16 1.66 14.05 -15.05
C SER A 16 0.80 13.42 -13.96
N VAL A 17 0.77 12.08 -14.02
CA VAL A 17 0.48 11.18 -12.91
C VAL A 17 1.24 11.68 -11.69
N SER A 18 0.52 12.07 -10.64
CA SER A 18 1.11 12.23 -9.31
C SER A 18 0.87 10.90 -8.62
N ALA A 19 1.93 10.14 -8.28
CA ALA A 19 1.78 9.22 -7.17
C ALA A 19 1.46 10.09 -5.95
N LYS A 20 0.47 9.65 -5.17
CA LYS A 20 0.04 10.33 -3.97
C LYS A 20 0.33 9.38 -2.84
N LEU A 21 1.01 9.84 -1.80
CA LEU A 21 1.16 9.11 -0.56
C LEU A 21 -0.18 8.50 -0.15
N GLN A 22 -0.21 7.18 -0.04
CA GLN A 22 -1.36 6.45 0.46
C GLN A 22 -1.01 5.84 1.80
N ASN A 23 -1.99 5.79 2.69
CA ASN A 23 -1.83 5.12 3.97
C ASN A 23 -3.02 4.22 4.26
N VAL A 24 -2.76 3.20 5.06
CA VAL A 24 -3.75 2.20 5.44
C VAL A 24 -3.51 1.79 6.88
N THR A 25 -4.60 1.63 7.62
CA THR A 25 -4.59 0.98 8.93
C THR A 25 -5.43 -0.27 8.85
N VAL A 26 -4.83 -1.41 9.18
CA VAL A 26 -5.51 -2.71 9.21
C VAL A 26 -5.65 -3.13 10.66
N LYS A 27 -6.89 -3.46 11.07
CA LYS A 27 -7.20 -4.03 12.38
C LYS A 27 -7.89 -5.37 12.19
N GLY A 28 -7.57 -6.35 13.02
CA GLY A 28 -8.17 -7.67 12.93
C GLY A 28 -7.88 -8.57 14.10
N VAL A 29 -8.36 -9.81 14.00
CA VAL A 29 -8.14 -10.87 15.00
C VAL A 29 -7.74 -12.16 14.30
N ALA A 30 -6.59 -12.71 14.64
CA ALA A 30 -6.13 -14.01 14.17
C ALA A 30 -6.80 -15.15 14.95
N VAL A 31 -7.48 -16.04 14.23
CA VAL A 31 -8.24 -17.16 14.80
C VAL A 31 -7.90 -18.45 14.05
N CYS A 32 -7.69 -19.55 14.78
CA CYS A 32 -7.66 -20.90 14.23
C CYS A 32 -8.83 -21.69 14.83
N GLN A 33 -9.78 -22.07 13.97
CA GLN A 33 -11.05 -22.67 14.36
C GLN A 33 -11.82 -21.80 15.38
N LYS A 34 -11.86 -22.22 16.65
CA LYS A 34 -12.52 -21.50 17.76
C LYS A 34 -11.52 -20.91 18.76
N ARG A 35 -10.23 -20.84 18.42
CA ARG A 35 -9.16 -20.35 19.31
C ARG A 35 -8.50 -19.10 18.72
N ARG A 36 -8.41 -18.05 19.53
CA ARG A 36 -7.63 -16.84 19.23
C ARG A 36 -6.13 -17.18 19.29
N LEU A 37 -5.36 -16.66 18.34
CA LEU A 37 -3.94 -16.97 18.19
C LEU A 37 -3.06 -15.82 18.68
N ALA A 38 -2.39 -16.02 19.80
CA ALA A 38 -1.43 -15.06 20.33
C ALA A 38 -0.04 -15.21 19.70
N ASN A 39 0.71 -14.11 19.65
CA ASN A 39 2.09 -14.06 19.17
C ASN A 39 2.27 -14.57 17.73
N GLN A 40 1.26 -14.36 16.88
CA GLN A 40 1.34 -14.69 15.47
C GLN A 40 1.84 -13.48 14.68
N ARG A 41 2.84 -13.70 13.82
CA ARG A 41 3.37 -12.65 12.93
C ARG A 41 2.34 -12.28 11.87
N VAL A 42 2.08 -10.99 11.74
CA VAL A 42 1.20 -10.39 10.71
C VAL A 42 2.02 -9.34 9.96
N GLN A 43 2.02 -9.44 8.63
CA GLN A 43 2.75 -8.55 7.74
C GLN A 43 1.76 -7.87 6.79
N LEU A 44 1.91 -6.56 6.61
CA LEU A 44 1.19 -5.78 5.61
C LEU A 44 2.14 -5.54 4.45
N TYR A 45 1.77 -6.03 3.27
CA TYR A 45 2.48 -5.77 2.04
C TYR A 45 1.66 -4.86 1.14
N ASP A 46 2.33 -3.92 0.48
CA ASP A 46 1.79 -3.34 -0.75
C ASP A 46 1.82 -4.39 -1.86
N ARG A 47 0.87 -4.31 -2.78
CA ARG A 47 0.78 -5.24 -3.89
C ARG A 47 0.91 -4.48 -5.17
N ASP A 48 2.11 -4.54 -5.71
CA ASP A 48 2.43 -3.79 -6.90
C ASP A 48 2.20 -4.62 -8.16
N THR A 49 2.10 -3.91 -9.27
CA THR A 49 1.80 -4.52 -10.58
C THR A 49 3.03 -4.66 -11.46
N LEU A 50 4.04 -3.81 -11.27
CA LEU A 50 5.20 -3.67 -12.16
C LEU A 50 6.55 -3.84 -11.45
N ASP A 51 6.57 -3.73 -10.12
CA ASP A 51 7.71 -3.83 -9.23
C ASP A 51 7.44 -4.81 -8.07
N PRO A 52 8.47 -5.16 -7.26
CA PRO A 52 8.31 -6.11 -6.18
C PRO A 52 7.49 -5.53 -5.02
N ASN A 53 6.52 -6.31 -4.52
CA ASN A 53 5.74 -5.98 -3.31
C ASN A 53 6.58 -5.48 -2.14
N ASP A 54 6.23 -4.30 -1.62
CA ASP A 54 6.86 -3.71 -0.44
C ASP A 54 6.27 -4.20 0.88
N LEU A 55 7.14 -4.42 1.88
CA LEU A 55 6.69 -4.69 3.25
C LEU A 55 6.49 -3.37 3.99
N LEU A 56 5.24 -2.99 4.20
CA LEU A 56 4.89 -1.71 4.84
C LEU A 56 5.00 -1.76 6.38
N ALA A 57 4.58 -2.88 6.98
CA ALA A 57 4.60 -3.03 8.43
C ALA A 57 4.55 -4.50 8.88
N GLU A 58 5.09 -4.76 10.06
CA GLU A 58 5.03 -6.05 10.73
C GLU A 58 4.66 -5.89 12.22
N VAL A 59 3.77 -6.74 12.71
CA VAL A 59 3.39 -6.83 14.12
C VAL A 59 3.21 -8.29 14.54
N HIS A 60 3.14 -8.53 15.85
CA HIS A 60 2.70 -9.79 16.42
C HIS A 60 1.37 -9.61 17.14
N THR A 61 0.46 -10.56 17.00
CA THR A 61 -0.85 -10.53 17.67
C THR A 61 -0.72 -10.57 19.20
N ASN A 62 -1.62 -9.88 19.90
CA ASN A 62 -1.67 -9.89 21.36
C ASN A 62 -2.22 -11.21 21.94
N LYS A 63 -2.43 -11.28 23.26
CA LYS A 63 -2.94 -12.50 23.94
C LYS A 63 -4.34 -12.91 23.46
N GLU A 64 -5.11 -11.94 23.00
CA GLU A 64 -6.47 -12.06 22.47
C GLU A 64 -6.47 -12.30 20.94
N GLY A 65 -5.30 -12.44 20.32
CA GLY A 65 -5.12 -12.63 18.88
C GLY A 65 -5.38 -11.38 18.05
N GLU A 66 -5.54 -10.23 18.69
CA GLU A 66 -5.83 -8.96 18.03
C GLU A 66 -4.55 -8.32 17.50
N PHE A 67 -4.69 -7.58 16.40
CA PHE A 67 -3.59 -6.85 15.79
C PHE A 67 -4.10 -5.55 15.17
N GLU A 68 -3.21 -4.56 15.14
CA GLU A 68 -3.37 -3.29 14.45
C GLU A 68 -2.01 -2.92 13.84
N LEU A 69 -1.99 -2.63 12.56
CA LEU A 69 -0.78 -2.19 11.86
C LEU A 69 -1.11 -1.08 10.87
N TYR A 70 -0.23 -0.09 10.83
CA TYR A 70 -0.27 1.07 9.95
C TYR A 70 0.83 0.92 8.91
N GLY A 71 0.50 1.13 7.64
CA GLY A 71 1.45 1.22 6.55
C GLY A 71 1.16 2.45 5.71
N GLU A 72 2.20 3.01 5.11
CA GLU A 72 2.10 4.05 4.10
C GLU A 72 3.13 3.80 3.02
N GLU A 73 2.80 4.14 1.78
CA GLU A 73 3.69 4.00 0.64
C GLU A 73 3.53 5.19 -0.30
N ASP A 74 4.65 5.61 -0.88
CA ASP A 74 4.76 6.70 -1.84
C ASP A 74 5.67 6.22 -2.97
N GLU A 75 5.07 5.58 -3.96
CA GLU A 75 5.72 4.91 -5.12
C GLU A 75 6.82 5.75 -5.80
N ASP A 76 6.65 7.08 -5.84
CA ASP A 76 7.62 7.99 -6.46
C ASP A 76 8.81 8.34 -5.52
N ARG A 77 8.76 7.91 -4.26
CA ARG A 77 9.78 8.17 -3.23
C ARG A 77 10.63 6.92 -3.04
N ILE A 78 11.86 6.99 -3.54
CA ILE A 78 12.87 5.95 -3.29
C ILE A 78 13.09 5.83 -1.78
N GLN A 79 12.69 4.70 -1.20
CA GLN A 79 12.88 4.33 0.21
C GLN A 79 14.27 3.74 0.48
#